data_AF-A0AAP9HBF7-F1
#
_entry.id   AF-A0AAP9HBF7-F1
#
_cell.length_a   1.000
_cell.length_b   1.000
_cell.length_c   1.000
_cell.angle_alpha   90.00
_cell.angle_beta   90.00
_cell.angle_gamma   90.00
#
_symmetry.space_group_name_H-M   'P 1'
#
loop_
_entity.id
_entity.type
_entity.pdbx_description
1 polymer ?
#
loop_
_entity_poly.entity_id
_entity_poly.type
_entity_poly.pdbx_seq_one_letter_code
_entity_poly.pdbx_strand_id
1 'polypeptide(L)'
;MVNYLIKQDSALYKCYWLFQELREALEKDDFNKFNTLVNDKSTLPGYMFTAIKTLRKYKRQIKNTMYYNGLSNGPLEGINNKIKVIKRISYGYRFFCNFRGKILLVFSLFSSSNTDKKPRYSKEERLAILDKRKELKVKRKNKKKAILFSIA
;
A
#
# COMPACT_ATOMS: atom_id res chain seq x y z
N MET A 1 -8.16 39.70 -4.30
CA MET A 1 -9.11 38.82 -5.01
C MET A 1 -9.60 37.66 -4.14
N VAL A 2 -8.72 36.80 -3.61
CA VAL A 2 -9.12 35.62 -2.79
C VAL A 2 -9.92 35.99 -1.53
N ASN A 3 -9.46 36.98 -0.74
CA ASN A 3 -10.17 37.44 0.46
C ASN A 3 -11.57 38.01 0.18
N TYR A 4 -11.80 38.53 -1.03
CA TYR A 4 -13.11 39.05 -1.43
C TYR A 4 -14.09 37.89 -1.66
N LEU A 5 -13.67 36.85 -2.38
CA LEU A 5 -14.47 35.66 -2.67
C LEU A 5 -14.82 34.87 -1.40
N ILE A 6 -13.87 34.72 -0.48
CA ILE A 6 -14.09 33.96 0.77
C ILE A 6 -15.06 34.68 1.70
N LYS A 7 -15.09 36.03 1.69
CA LYS A 7 -16.01 36.83 2.50
C LYS A 7 -17.46 36.78 2.01
N GLN A 8 -17.69 36.35 0.76
CA GLN A 8 -19.03 36.29 0.18
C GLN A 8 -19.89 35.18 0.78
N ASP A 9 -19.26 34.11 1.28
CA ASP A 9 -19.93 32.99 1.95
C ASP A 9 -19.40 32.85 3.39
N SER A 10 -20.27 33.07 4.37
CA SER A 10 -19.90 33.04 5.79
C SER A 10 -19.46 31.65 6.29
N ALA A 11 -20.00 30.58 5.68
CA ALA A 11 -19.60 29.22 5.98
C ALA A 11 -18.20 28.93 5.41
N LEU A 12 -17.93 29.33 4.17
CA LEU A 12 -16.63 29.21 3.55
C LEU A 12 -15.56 30.01 4.31
N TYR A 13 -15.89 31.23 4.73
CA TYR A 13 -15.01 32.06 5.54
C TYR A 13 -14.57 31.36 6.82
N LYS A 14 -15.52 30.79 7.57
CA LYS A 14 -15.23 30.05 8.81
C LYS A 14 -14.37 28.82 8.54
N CYS A 15 -14.68 28.03 7.52
CA CYS A 15 -13.90 26.87 7.12
C CYS A 15 -12.46 27.21 6.78
N TYR A 16 -12.28 28.29 6.00
CA TYR A 16 -10.96 28.74 5.58
C TYR A 16 -10.10 29.12 6.79
N TRP A 17 -10.62 29.95 7.69
CA TRP A 17 -9.88 30.36 8.89
C TRP A 17 -9.57 29.18 9.81
N LEU A 18 -10.54 28.30 10.06
CA LEU A 18 -10.30 27.09 10.84
C LEU A 18 -9.17 26.24 10.24
N PHE A 19 -9.16 26.06 8.92
CA PHE A 19 -8.10 25.31 8.25
C PHE A 19 -6.74 25.99 8.40
N GLN A 20 -6.68 27.32 8.25
CA GLN A 20 -5.43 28.06 8.44
C GLN A 20 -4.91 27.98 9.87
N GLU A 21 -5.79 28.08 10.87
CA GLU A 21 -5.41 27.94 12.27
C GLU A 21 -4.94 26.52 12.59
N LEU A 22 -5.59 25.50 12.03
CA LEU A 22 -5.16 24.10 12.15
C LEU A 22 -3.78 23.89 11.52
N ARG A 23 -3.54 24.47 10.34
CA ARG A 23 -2.26 24.41 9.65
C ARG A 23 -1.16 25.10 10.47
N GLU A 24 -1.43 26.29 10.98
CA GLU A 24 -0.49 27.02 11.82
C GLU A 24 -0.16 26.25 13.10
N ALA A 25 -1.16 25.64 13.75
CA ALA A 25 -0.95 24.81 14.93
C ALA A 25 -0.07 23.58 14.62
N LEU A 26 -0.21 23.00 13.42
CA LEU A 26 0.64 21.90 12.95
C LEU A 26 2.08 22.34 12.64
N GLU A 27 2.27 23.51 12.02
CA GLU A 27 3.60 24.04 11.71
C GLU A 27 4.38 24.48 12.96
N LYS A 28 3.68 24.91 14.00
CA LYS A 28 4.26 25.33 15.29
C LYS A 28 4.31 24.22 16.33
N ASP A 29 3.95 22.99 15.98
CA ASP A 29 3.86 21.84 16.89
C ASP A 29 2.98 22.10 18.14
N ASP A 30 1.99 23.00 18.05
CA ASP A 30 1.09 23.36 19.15
C ASP A 30 -0.13 22.41 19.21
N PHE A 31 0.05 21.30 19.92
CA PHE A 31 -1.00 20.31 20.12
C PHE A 31 -2.21 20.85 20.89
N ASN A 32 -2.02 21.80 21.81
CA ASN A 32 -3.12 22.32 22.62
C ASN A 32 -4.06 23.14 21.75
N LYS A 33 -3.51 24.06 20.93
CA LYS A 33 -4.27 24.83 19.93
C LYS A 33 -4.93 23.90 18.91
N PHE A 34 -4.24 22.88 18.42
CA PHE A 34 -4.86 21.89 17.53
C PHE A 34 -6.06 21.18 18.17
N ASN A 35 -5.91 20.72 19.42
CA ASN A 35 -6.96 19.98 20.12
C ASN A 35 -8.16 20.86 20.48
N THR A 36 -7.97 22.15 20.76
CA THR A 36 -9.12 23.07 20.94
C THR A 36 -9.86 23.28 19.64
N LEU A 37 -9.15 23.57 18.54
CA LEU A 37 -9.75 23.81 17.21
C LEU A 37 -10.54 22.61 16.68
N VAL A 38 -10.05 21.38 16.86
CA VAL A 38 -10.74 20.15 16.40
C VAL A 38 -11.98 19.82 17.24
N ASN A 39 -12.03 20.27 18.50
CA ASN A 39 -13.16 20.00 19.41
C ASN A 39 -14.12 21.16 19.56
N ASP A 40 -13.85 22.30 18.90
CA ASP A 40 -14.77 23.41 18.85
C ASP A 40 -16.14 22.94 18.31
N LYS A 41 -17.21 23.38 18.96
CA LYS A 41 -18.60 23.01 18.64
C LYS A 41 -19.23 23.97 17.64
N SER A 42 -18.45 24.85 17.01
CA SER A 42 -18.93 25.75 15.98
C SER A 42 -19.65 24.97 14.87
N THR A 43 -20.77 25.52 14.41
CA THR A 43 -21.55 24.94 13.31
C THR A 43 -20.73 25.03 12.03
N LEU A 44 -19.98 23.98 11.73
CA LEU A 44 -19.27 23.82 10.48
C LEU A 44 -20.22 23.32 9.39
N PRO A 45 -19.95 23.63 8.11
CA PRO A 45 -20.68 23.07 6.99
C PRO A 45 -20.56 21.55 6.93
N GLY A 46 -21.61 20.89 6.42
CA GLY A 46 -21.72 19.44 6.27
C GLY A 46 -20.47 18.77 5.67
N TYR A 47 -19.87 19.40 4.67
CA TYR A 47 -18.70 18.87 3.97
C TYR A 47 -17.43 18.78 4.83
N MET A 48 -17.30 19.58 5.89
CA MET A 48 -16.10 19.61 6.74
C MET A 48 -16.15 18.59 7.89
N PHE A 49 -17.33 18.07 8.22
CA PHE A 49 -17.50 17.10 9.32
C PHE A 49 -16.63 15.86 9.15
N THR A 50 -16.53 15.32 7.94
CA THR A 50 -15.72 14.12 7.66
C THR A 50 -14.24 14.38 7.95
N ALA A 51 -13.72 15.55 7.55
CA ALA A 51 -12.34 15.94 7.81
C ALA A 51 -12.07 16.09 9.32
N ILE A 52 -12.91 16.84 10.04
CA ILE A 52 -12.77 17.03 11.50
C ILE A 52 -12.92 15.71 12.26
N LYS A 53 -13.86 14.85 11.87
CA LYS A 53 -14.02 13.50 12.44
C LYS A 53 -12.76 12.66 12.26
N THR A 54 -12.13 12.76 11.09
CA THR A 54 -10.87 12.06 10.80
C THR A 54 -9.73 12.61 11.66
N LEU A 55 -9.58 13.93 11.75
CA LEU A 55 -8.58 14.57 12.62
C LEU A 55 -8.76 14.14 14.09
N ARG A 56 -10.00 14.12 14.58
CA ARG A 56 -10.32 13.68 15.95
C ARG A 56 -9.98 12.20 16.16
N LYS A 57 -10.26 11.34 15.17
CA LYS A 57 -9.92 9.90 15.21
C LYS A 57 -8.41 9.67 15.30
N TYR A 58 -7.62 10.44 14.56
CA TYR A 58 -6.17 10.28 14.48
C TYR A 58 -5.37 11.27 15.35
N LYS A 59 -6.02 11.96 16.29
CA LYS A 59 -5.38 12.99 17.13
C LYS A 59 -4.13 12.52 17.86
N ARG A 60 -4.09 11.24 18.29
CA ARG A 60 -2.95 10.66 18.98
C ARG A 60 -1.74 10.53 18.05
N GLN A 61 -1.96 10.09 16.82
CA GLN A 61 -0.92 9.96 15.81
C GLN A 61 -0.38 11.34 15.40
N ILE A 62 -1.27 12.32 15.26
CA ILE A 62 -0.90 13.71 14.96
C ILE A 62 -0.08 14.31 16.13
N LYS A 63 -0.43 14.02 17.38
CA LYS A 63 0.41 14.41 18.53
C LYS A 63 1.82 13.83 18.43
N ASN A 64 1.93 12.56 18.01
CA ASN A 64 3.23 11.93 17.84
C ASN A 64 4.06 12.59 16.74
N THR A 65 3.45 13.06 15.65
CA THR A 65 4.22 13.74 14.59
C THR A 65 4.79 15.07 15.08
N MET A 66 4.05 15.80 15.93
CA MET A 66 4.55 17.04 16.55
C MET A 66 5.69 16.79 17.55
N TYR A 67 5.62 15.66 18.28
CA TYR A 67 6.66 15.29 19.24
C TYR A 67 7.95 14.79 18.56
N TYR A 68 7.82 14.09 17.43
CA TYR A 68 8.93 13.55 16.64
C TYR A 68 9.14 14.33 15.34
N ASN A 69 9.24 15.65 15.43
CA ASN A 69 9.29 16.57 14.29
C ASN A 69 10.52 16.42 13.36
N GLY A 70 11.55 15.66 13.78
CA GLY A 70 12.71 15.31 12.94
C GLY A 70 12.49 14.14 11.97
N LEU A 71 11.35 13.44 12.04
CA LEU A 71 11.07 12.29 11.17
C LEU A 71 10.43 12.73 9.85
N SER A 72 11.15 12.53 8.75
CA SER A 72 10.63 12.76 7.41
C SER A 72 9.88 11.53 6.87
N ASN A 73 8.79 11.77 6.13
CA ASN A 73 8.11 10.74 5.36
C ASN A 73 8.90 10.32 4.09
N GLY A 74 9.98 11.02 3.74
CA GLY A 74 10.75 10.80 2.52
C GLY A 74 11.18 9.34 2.28
N PRO A 75 11.78 8.64 3.27
CA PRO A 75 12.13 7.23 3.12
C PRO A 75 10.92 6.34 2.84
N LEU A 76 9.81 6.56 3.54
CA LEU A 76 8.57 5.80 3.37
C LEU A 76 7.92 6.05 2.00
N GLU A 77 7.94 7.30 1.54
CA GLU A 77 7.51 7.69 0.19
C GLU A 77 8.39 7.05 -0.89
N GLY A 78 9.71 7.04 -0.70
CA GLY A 78 10.65 6.40 -1.61
C GLY A 78 10.40 4.90 -1.75
N ILE A 79 10.22 4.20 -0.62
CA ILE A 79 9.86 2.77 -0.60
C ILE A 79 8.53 2.54 -1.32
N ASN A 80 7.50 3.33 -1.00
CA ASN A 80 6.18 3.21 -1.62
C ASN A 80 6.24 3.47 -3.13
N ASN A 81 7.01 4.46 -3.58
CA ASN A 81 7.20 4.73 -5.00
C ASN A 81 7.91 3.56 -5.70
N LYS A 82 8.97 3.01 -5.12
CA LYS A 82 9.68 1.84 -5.67
C LYS A 82 8.74 0.63 -5.79
N ILE A 83 7.92 0.34 -4.78
CA ILE A 83 6.90 -0.72 -4.83
C ILE A 83 5.90 -0.46 -5.96
N LYS A 84 5.41 0.78 -6.11
CA LYS A 84 4.51 1.16 -7.19
C LYS A 84 5.17 1.01 -8.57
N VAL A 85 6.44 1.36 -8.73
CA VAL A 85 7.22 1.14 -9.96
C VAL A 85 7.30 -0.35 -10.27
N ILE A 86 7.67 -1.19 -9.30
CA ILE A 86 7.74 -2.66 -9.48
C ILE A 86 6.40 -3.21 -9.96
N LYS A 87 5.29 -2.75 -9.36
CA LYS A 87 3.95 -3.15 -9.78
C LYS A 87 3.66 -2.78 -11.23
N ARG A 88 4.01 -1.55 -11.65
CA ARG A 88 3.78 -1.04 -13.02
C ARG A 88 4.61 -1.79 -14.07
N ILE A 89 5.92 -1.95 -13.85
CA ILE A 89 6.81 -2.62 -14.82
C ILE A 89 6.51 -4.11 -14.98
N SER A 90 5.91 -4.74 -13.96
CA SER A 90 5.57 -6.17 -14.00
C SER A 90 4.21 -6.42 -14.63
N TYR A 91 3.47 -5.37 -15.04
CA TYR A 91 2.08 -5.46 -15.53
C TYR A 91 1.13 -6.18 -14.56
N GLY A 92 1.43 -6.09 -13.26
CA GLY A 92 0.71 -6.81 -12.21
C GLY A 92 1.20 -8.25 -12.00
N TYR A 93 0.95 -8.77 -10.79
CA TYR A 93 1.26 -10.16 -10.44
C TYR A 93 -0.03 -10.93 -10.25
N ARG A 94 -0.10 -12.15 -10.82
CA ARG A 94 -1.21 -13.07 -10.58
C ARG A 94 -1.34 -13.50 -9.11
N PHE A 95 -0.21 -13.61 -8.40
CA PHE A 95 -0.18 -14.02 -7.00
C PHE A 95 0.58 -12.99 -6.15
N PHE A 96 -0.01 -12.57 -5.03
CA PHE A 96 0.61 -11.61 -4.11
C PHE A 96 1.93 -12.13 -3.53
N CYS A 97 2.06 -13.44 -3.29
CA CYS A 97 3.29 -14.06 -2.80
C CYS A 97 4.49 -13.77 -3.74
N ASN A 98 4.26 -13.79 -5.05
CA ASN A 98 5.31 -13.51 -6.04
C ASN A 98 5.66 -12.01 -6.06
N PHE A 99 4.66 -11.13 -5.91
CA PHE A 99 4.89 -9.69 -5.79
C PHE A 99 5.70 -9.35 -4.54
N ARG A 100 5.32 -9.91 -3.39
CA ARG A 100 6.06 -9.78 -2.12
C ARG A 100 7.49 -10.32 -2.27
N GLY A 101 7.67 -11.48 -2.89
CA GLY A 101 8.98 -12.05 -3.17
C GLY A 101 9.85 -11.11 -4.02
N LYS A 102 9.28 -10.51 -5.07
CA LYS A 102 9.99 -9.51 -5.90
C LYS A 102 10.38 -8.28 -5.10
N ILE A 103 9.48 -7.74 -4.28
CA ILE A 103 9.77 -6.59 -3.41
C ILE A 103 10.95 -6.91 -2.50
N LEU A 104 10.89 -8.01 -1.75
CA LEU A 104 11.95 -8.42 -0.81
C LEU A 104 13.30 -8.60 -1.51
N LEU A 105 13.30 -9.15 -2.72
CA LEU A 105 14.50 -9.33 -3.54
C LEU A 105 15.08 -7.98 -3.99
N VAL A 106 14.24 -7.06 -4.47
CA VAL A 106 14.69 -5.73 -4.94
C VAL A 106 15.25 -4.88 -3.81
N PHE A 107 14.67 -4.96 -2.62
CA PHE A 107 15.19 -4.25 -1.44
C PHE A 107 16.39 -4.96 -0.80
N SER A 108 16.89 -6.06 -1.39
CA SER A 108 18.00 -6.85 -0.85
C SER A 108 17.79 -7.29 0.61
N LEU A 109 16.53 -7.41 1.04
CA LEU A 109 16.13 -7.85 2.39
C LEU A 109 16.16 -9.37 2.52
N PHE A 110 16.48 -10.07 1.43
CA PHE A 110 16.94 -11.44 1.51
C PHE A 110 18.37 -11.44 2.06
N SER A 111 18.48 -11.42 3.39
CA SER A 111 19.65 -12.05 3.99
C SER A 111 19.58 -13.52 3.57
N SER A 112 20.53 -13.95 2.75
CA SER A 112 20.92 -15.35 2.75
C SER A 112 21.43 -15.63 4.16
N SER A 113 20.54 -15.85 5.13
CA SER A 113 20.90 -16.86 6.11
C SER A 113 21.21 -18.07 5.24
N ASN A 114 22.46 -18.53 5.27
CA ASN A 114 22.86 -19.85 4.80
C ASN A 114 22.03 -20.86 5.60
N THR A 115 20.74 -20.91 5.32
CA THR A 115 19.89 -22.01 5.66
C THR A 115 20.02 -22.86 4.42
N ASP A 116 20.86 -23.88 4.52
CA ASP A 116 20.88 -25.04 3.65
C ASP A 116 19.47 -25.66 3.65
N LYS A 117 18.50 -24.99 3.03
CA LYS A 117 17.16 -25.50 2.87
C LYS A 117 17.30 -26.61 1.86
N LYS A 118 17.36 -27.84 2.38
CA LYS A 118 17.33 -29.06 1.58
C LYS A 118 16.26 -28.90 0.51
N PRO A 119 16.58 -29.15 -0.77
CA PRO A 119 15.62 -29.00 -1.85
C PRO A 119 14.37 -29.83 -1.54
N ARG A 120 13.18 -29.29 -1.86
CA ARG A 120 11.87 -29.92 -1.57
C ARG A 120 11.77 -31.38 -2.06
N TYR A 121 12.56 -31.73 -3.06
CA TYR A 121 12.69 -33.08 -3.60
C TYR A 121 14.18 -33.38 -3.81
N SER A 122 14.59 -34.61 -3.52
CA SER A 122 15.91 -35.13 -3.86
C SER A 122 16.11 -35.13 -5.39
N LYS A 123 17.37 -35.27 -5.83
CA LYS A 123 17.68 -35.35 -7.28
C LYS A 123 16.94 -36.50 -7.95
N GLU A 124 16.83 -37.63 -7.25
CA GLU A 124 16.13 -38.83 -7.70
C GLU A 124 14.61 -38.61 -7.79
N GLU A 125 14.01 -38.00 -6.76
CA GLU A 125 12.58 -37.67 -6.76
C GLU A 125 12.22 -36.70 -7.89
N ARG A 126 13.09 -35.73 -8.19
CA ARG A 126 12.91 -34.81 -9.33
C ARG A 126 12.93 -35.55 -10.66
N LEU A 127 13.85 -36.50 -10.83
CA LEU A 127 13.96 -37.30 -12.04
C LEU A 127 12.71 -38.17 -12.23
N ALA A 128 12.26 -38.84 -11.15
CA ALA A 128 11.04 -39.64 -11.15
C ALA A 128 9.79 -38.81 -11.49
N ILE A 129 9.66 -37.59 -10.96
CA ILE A 129 8.56 -36.68 -11.31
C ILE A 129 8.61 -36.30 -12.79
N LEU A 130 9.80 -36.06 -13.34
CA LEU A 130 9.98 -35.69 -14.74
C LEU A 130 9.61 -36.85 -15.67
N ASP A 131 10.04 -38.06 -15.35
CA ASP A 131 9.75 -39.24 -16.16
C ASP A 131 8.27 -39.61 -16.10
N LYS A 132 7.64 -39.55 -14.91
CA LYS A 132 6.19 -39.71 -14.77
C LYS A 132 5.40 -38.69 -15.60
N ARG A 133 5.90 -37.44 -15.70
CA ARG A 133 5.32 -36.41 -16.58
C ARG A 133 5.49 -36.73 -18.07
N LYS A 134 6.64 -37.27 -18.49
CA LYS A 134 6.86 -37.70 -19.88
C LYS A 134 5.91 -38.84 -20.26
N GLU A 135 5.79 -39.86 -19.40
CA GLU A 135 4.86 -40.98 -19.61
C GLU A 135 3.41 -40.51 -19.75
N LEU A 136 2.97 -39.61 -18.86
CA LEU A 136 1.62 -39.04 -18.92
C LEU A 136 1.38 -38.25 -20.21
N LYS A 137 2.39 -37.53 -20.72
CA LYS A 137 2.29 -36.84 -22.02
C LYS A 137 2.14 -37.83 -23.18
N VAL A 138 2.91 -38.92 -23.17
CA VAL A 138 2.82 -39.98 -24.19
C VAL A 138 1.46 -40.67 -24.15
N LYS A 139 0.98 -41.07 -22.96
CA LYS A 139 -0.35 -41.68 -22.78
C LYS A 139 -1.46 -40.77 -23.31
N ARG A 140 -1.39 -39.46 -23.03
CA ARG A 140 -2.35 -38.48 -23.55
C ARG A 140 -2.30 -38.36 -25.08
N LYS A 141 -1.10 -38.38 -25.68
CA LYS A 141 -0.92 -38.33 -27.14
C LYS A 141 -1.48 -39.57 -27.81
N ASN A 142 -1.22 -40.75 -27.26
CA ASN A 142 -1.72 -42.03 -27.77
C ASN A 142 -3.24 -42.13 -27.63
N LYS A 143 -3.81 -41.70 -26.49
CA LYS A 143 -5.27 -41.63 -26.31
C LYS A 143 -5.93 -40.70 -27.32
N LYS A 144 -5.36 -39.52 -27.57
CA LYS A 144 -5.84 -38.60 -28.62
C LYS A 144 -5.77 -39.24 -30.01
N LYS A 145 -4.66 -39.91 -30.34
CA LYS A 145 -4.50 -40.62 -31.61
C LYS A 145 -5.54 -41.72 -31.77
N ALA A 146 -5.76 -42.55 -30.76
CA ALA A 146 -6.77 -43.62 -30.77
C ALA A 146 -8.20 -43.07 -30.97
N ILE A 147 -8.55 -41.97 -30.31
CA ILE A 147 -9.85 -41.30 -30.48
C ILE A 147 -10.01 -40.76 -31.92
N LEU A 148 -8.96 -40.20 -32.51
CA LEU A 148 -8.98 -39.75 -33.91
C LEU A 148 -9.19 -40.92 -34.89
N PHE A 149 -8.53 -42.06 -34.64
CA PHE A 149 -8.72 -43.26 -35.47
C PHE A 149 -10.09 -43.93 -35.30
N SER A 150 -10.80 -43.71 -34.20
CA SER A 150 -12.16 -44.23 -34.01
C SER A 150 -13.27 -43.36 -34.60
N ILE A 151 -12.94 -42.14 -35.05
CA ILE A 151 -13.87 -41.18 -35.65
C ILE A 151 -13.69 -41.09 -37.18
N ALA A 152 -12.56 -41.57 -37.71
CA ALA A 152 -12.29 -41.72 -39.13
C ALA A 152 -12.80 -43.07 -39.64
#